data_AF-A0A4Y2JZB8-F1
#
_entry.id   AF-A0A4Y2JZB8-F1
#
_cell.length_a   1.000
_cell.length_b   1.000
_cell.length_c   1.000
_cell.angle_alpha   90.00
_cell.angle_beta   90.00
_cell.angle_gamma   90.00
#
_symmetry.space_group_name_H-M   'P 1'
#
loop_
_entity.id
_entity.type
_entity.pdbx_description
1 polymer ?
#
loop_
_entity_poly.entity_id
_entity_poly.type
_entity_poly.pdbx_seq_one_letter_code
_entity_poly.pdbx_strand_id
1 'polypeptide(L)'
;MMLFPSLQSLLDLCAIRIAYLMWTRRDVVKKCSKEGIFDECSAVELADMQRLPLPKCPKEELFDEFEGVVLADVQSLPLPKQVKSRILNNVKPAGKRLLSFLNLWLSKTQPENSQEWLTDEMLFECLILNADGLINQRRTAEKILSRRMLHNVLAFRLACVNFLENEVLKLWIFVRQYFLNKIILEGEQPHSFLREYSFREILVKTQSLCCASPYMLGTANFPRFPCTREPDEVLFWISYCLSKENAIAIKEVPHFMGHDVDWYEFSLESAALSGNVSCFDYFKNFCKRKVDYSHIKIIQGIFSPYGKDCGQPCLVFYFMLLNWQERTELLRKRPMHMLSHFLQWPLSQTFVENTEEMWNLIRDDYKDWVLLKIFTILFNENILLNPITNCDGFPCSFLGVNTLIHRVEHLKGIWIALWEISLDSYKLKVLNSIVFKSIVHSRRRREFRTNFKAI
;
A
#
# COMPACT_ATOMS: atom_id res chain seq x y z
N MET A 1 -4.12 -9.00 -30.88
CA MET A 1 -5.56 -8.65 -30.95
C MET A 1 -5.79 -7.53 -29.94
N MET A 2 -5.91 -6.27 -30.37
CA MET A 2 -6.18 -5.15 -29.46
C MET A 2 -7.67 -5.19 -29.07
N LEU A 3 -7.97 -5.58 -27.83
CA LEU A 3 -9.31 -5.46 -27.27
C LEU A 3 -9.58 -3.97 -27.03
N PHE A 4 -10.53 -3.39 -27.77
CA PHE A 4 -11.01 -2.06 -27.48
C PHE A 4 -11.75 -2.08 -26.13
N PRO A 5 -11.47 -1.13 -25.21
CA PRO A 5 -12.20 -1.05 -23.96
C PRO A 5 -13.68 -0.76 -24.25
N SER A 6 -14.57 -1.40 -23.49
CA SER A 6 -16.00 -1.12 -23.58
C SER A 6 -16.28 0.35 -23.25
N LEU A 7 -17.38 0.91 -23.76
CA LEU A 7 -17.82 2.27 -23.41
C LEU A 7 -17.98 2.44 -21.89
N GLN A 8 -18.43 1.38 -21.21
CA GLN A 8 -18.55 1.35 -19.77
C GLN A 8 -17.18 1.50 -19.07
N SER A 9 -16.19 0.74 -19.53
CA SER A 9 -14.81 0.81 -19.05
C SER A 9 -14.20 2.19 -19.26
N LEU A 10 -14.46 2.83 -20.41
CA LEU A 10 -13.99 4.19 -20.70
C LEU A 10 -14.60 5.22 -19.74
N LEU A 11 -15.90 5.14 -19.48
CA LEU A 11 -16.58 6.02 -18.53
C LEU A 11 -16.04 5.85 -17.11
N ASP A 12 -15.74 4.61 -16.70
CA ASP A 12 -15.17 4.33 -15.38
C ASP A 12 -13.74 4.89 -15.27
N LEU A 13 -12.92 4.79 -16.31
CA LEU A 13 -11.59 5.42 -16.37
C LEU A 13 -11.66 6.95 -16.30
N CYS A 14 -12.61 7.56 -17.03
CA CYS A 14 -12.87 9.00 -16.93
C CYS A 14 -13.29 9.39 -15.52
N ALA A 15 -14.16 8.60 -14.87
CA ALA A 15 -14.62 8.86 -13.52
C ALA A 15 -13.47 8.80 -12.50
N ILE A 16 -12.60 7.79 -12.60
CA ILE A 16 -11.38 7.67 -11.79
C ILE A 16 -10.45 8.87 -12.01
N ARG A 17 -10.24 9.27 -13.26
CA ARG A 17 -9.39 10.42 -13.58
C ARG A 17 -9.95 11.71 -12.97
N ILE A 18 -11.25 11.95 -13.09
CA ILE A 18 -11.89 13.11 -12.47
C ILE A 18 -11.72 13.05 -10.95
N ALA A 19 -11.94 11.88 -10.32
CA ALA A 19 -11.74 11.73 -8.88
C ALA A 19 -10.32 12.13 -8.44
N TYR A 20 -9.26 11.67 -9.14
CA TYR A 20 -7.89 12.12 -8.85
C TYR A 20 -7.70 13.61 -9.04
N LEU A 21 -8.23 14.19 -10.12
CA LEU A 21 -8.13 15.63 -10.37
C LEU A 21 -8.79 16.45 -9.27
N MET A 22 -9.89 15.97 -8.69
CA MET A 22 -10.54 16.65 -7.56
C MET A 22 -9.67 16.61 -6.30
N TRP A 23 -8.97 15.51 -6.05
CA TRP A 23 -8.03 15.38 -4.94
C TRP A 23 -6.75 16.20 -5.12
N THR A 24 -6.28 16.41 -6.35
CA THR A 24 -5.08 17.21 -6.64
C THR A 24 -5.36 18.70 -6.82
N ARG A 25 -6.58 19.17 -6.56
CA ARG A 25 -6.87 20.59 -6.59
C ARG A 25 -6.09 21.34 -5.53
N ARG A 26 -5.71 22.58 -5.88
CA ARG A 26 -4.88 23.45 -5.05
C ARG A 26 -5.41 23.64 -3.64
N ASP A 27 -6.70 23.86 -3.50
CA ASP A 27 -7.36 24.10 -2.21
C ASP A 27 -7.37 22.86 -1.31
N VAL A 28 -7.61 21.68 -1.87
CA VAL A 28 -7.58 20.40 -1.14
C VAL A 28 -6.16 20.09 -0.68
N VAL A 29 -5.19 20.08 -1.60
CA VAL A 29 -3.79 19.75 -1.29
C VAL A 29 -3.19 20.73 -0.29
N LYS A 30 -3.42 22.04 -0.47
CA LYS A 30 -2.93 23.07 0.44
C LYS A 30 -3.47 22.90 1.85
N LYS A 31 -4.73 22.48 1.99
CA LYS A 31 -5.33 22.23 3.29
C LYS A 31 -4.81 20.90 3.89
N CYS A 32 -4.60 19.84 3.10
CA CYS A 32 -3.96 18.60 3.56
C CYS A 32 -2.52 18.81 4.08
N SER A 33 -1.73 19.61 3.35
CA SER A 33 -0.34 19.98 3.70
C SER A 33 -0.28 20.76 5.02
N LYS A 34 -1.16 21.75 5.20
CA LYS A 34 -1.20 22.55 6.44
C LYS A 34 -1.63 21.77 7.68
N GLU A 35 -2.50 20.77 7.50
CA GLU A 35 -3.07 19.99 8.60
C GLU A 35 -2.25 18.72 8.91
N GLY A 36 -1.07 18.57 8.29
CA GLY A 36 -0.12 17.51 8.64
C GLY A 36 -0.59 16.10 8.30
N ILE A 37 -1.53 15.95 7.35
CA ILE A 37 -1.97 14.61 6.89
C ILE A 37 -0.78 13.77 6.42
N PHE A 38 0.21 14.43 5.82
CA PHE A 38 1.38 13.79 5.21
C PHE A 38 2.56 13.56 6.16
N ASP A 39 2.57 14.19 7.34
CA ASP A 39 3.67 14.04 8.30
C ASP A 39 3.65 12.67 8.97
N GLU A 40 4.79 12.02 9.17
CA GLU A 40 4.88 10.63 9.63
C GLU A 40 4.27 10.38 11.02
N CYS A 41 3.66 9.20 11.18
CA CYS A 41 3.42 8.61 12.50
C CYS A 41 4.75 8.09 13.07
N SER A 42 5.53 8.96 13.69
CA SER A 42 6.56 8.52 14.61
C SER A 42 5.90 8.15 15.95
N ALA A 43 5.72 6.85 16.13
CA ALA A 43 5.67 6.16 17.43
C ALA A 43 4.66 6.68 18.48
N VAL A 44 3.37 6.38 18.34
CA VAL A 44 2.50 6.17 19.51
C VAL A 44 1.50 5.06 19.20
N GLU A 45 1.14 4.28 20.23
CA GLU A 45 0.03 3.30 20.28
C GLU A 45 0.35 1.83 19.95
N LEU A 46 1.23 1.25 20.77
CA LEU A 46 1.22 -0.21 21.03
C LEU A 46 0.91 -0.56 22.50
N ALA A 47 0.65 0.43 23.36
CA ALA A 47 0.55 0.18 24.82
C ALA A 47 -0.86 -0.10 25.36
N ASP A 48 -1.96 0.38 24.73
CA ASP A 48 -3.29 0.34 25.38
C ASP A 48 -4.35 -0.46 24.59
N MET A 49 -4.00 -1.68 24.19
CA MET A 49 -4.82 -2.51 23.31
C MET A 49 -5.91 -3.37 24.00
N GLN A 50 -6.35 -3.04 25.22
CA GLN A 50 -7.43 -3.79 25.87
C GLN A 50 -8.41 -2.86 26.63
N ARG A 51 -9.56 -2.57 25.99
CA ARG A 51 -10.93 -2.47 26.56
C ARG A 51 -11.81 -1.29 26.09
N LEU A 52 -11.42 -0.47 25.12
CA LEU A 52 -12.31 0.56 24.56
C LEU A 52 -12.32 0.53 23.02
N PRO A 53 -13.39 1.02 22.36
CA PRO A 53 -13.34 1.28 20.92
C PRO A 53 -12.17 2.23 20.68
N LEU A 54 -11.20 1.80 19.86
CA LEU A 54 -10.08 2.66 19.50
C LEU A 54 -10.65 3.93 18.85
N PRO A 55 -10.33 5.14 19.34
CA PRO A 55 -10.66 6.36 18.63
C PRO A 55 -10.07 6.27 17.21
N LYS A 56 -10.77 6.85 16.23
CA LYS A 56 -10.21 6.94 14.87
C LYS A 56 -8.86 7.65 14.98
N CYS A 57 -7.89 7.18 14.20
CA CYS A 57 -6.61 7.88 14.10
C CYS A 57 -6.90 9.32 13.62
N PRO A 58 -6.29 10.37 14.22
CA PRO A 58 -6.52 11.76 13.82
C PRO A 58 -6.39 12.01 12.31
N LYS A 59 -5.53 11.23 11.63
CA LYS A 59 -5.37 11.29 10.17
C LYS A 59 -6.53 10.71 9.38
N GLU A 60 -7.20 9.67 9.90
CA GLU A 60 -8.41 9.15 9.27
C GLU A 60 -9.56 10.15 9.41
N GLU A 61 -9.66 10.85 10.54
CA GLU A 61 -10.65 11.92 10.72
C GLU A 61 -10.40 13.10 9.78
N LEU A 62 -9.14 13.53 9.66
CA LEU A 62 -8.76 14.56 8.70
C LEU A 62 -9.06 14.09 7.26
N PHE A 63 -8.66 12.87 6.88
CA PHE A 63 -8.96 12.33 5.55
C PHE A 63 -10.48 12.32 5.27
N ASP A 64 -11.30 11.88 6.22
CA ASP A 64 -12.76 11.88 6.09
C ASP A 64 -13.32 13.31 5.90
N GLU A 65 -12.72 14.33 6.54
CA GLU A 65 -13.08 15.74 6.33
C GLU A 65 -12.77 16.19 4.89
N PHE A 66 -11.57 15.89 4.39
CA PHE A 66 -11.21 16.21 3.00
C PHE A 66 -12.05 15.45 1.98
N GLU A 67 -12.35 14.19 2.26
CA GLU A 67 -13.26 13.39 1.46
C GLU A 67 -14.62 14.11 1.36
N GLY A 68 -15.14 14.62 2.48
CA GLY A 68 -16.37 15.42 2.52
C GLY A 68 -16.33 16.65 1.60
N VAL A 69 -15.22 17.39 1.60
CA VAL A 69 -15.02 18.55 0.69
C VAL A 69 -15.02 18.11 -0.77
N VAL A 70 -14.25 17.08 -1.10
CA VAL A 70 -14.16 16.56 -2.49
C VAL A 70 -15.51 16.02 -2.96
N LEU A 71 -16.25 15.32 -2.11
CA LEU A 71 -17.59 14.81 -2.40
C LEU A 71 -18.57 15.96 -2.69
N ALA A 72 -18.57 17.01 -1.86
CA ALA A 72 -19.42 18.18 -2.07
C ALA A 72 -19.11 18.86 -3.42
N ASP A 73 -17.83 18.97 -3.76
CA ASP A 73 -17.41 19.56 -5.02
C ASP A 73 -17.83 18.70 -6.23
N VAL A 74 -17.70 17.38 -6.16
CA VAL A 74 -18.19 16.48 -7.21
C VAL A 74 -19.72 16.61 -7.38
N GLN A 75 -20.45 16.77 -6.28
CA GLN A 75 -21.90 17.01 -6.33
C GLN A 75 -22.25 18.35 -7.00
N SER A 76 -21.39 19.36 -6.86
CA SER A 76 -21.60 20.68 -7.48
C SER A 76 -21.36 20.71 -8.99
N LEU A 77 -20.63 19.73 -9.56
CA LEU A 77 -20.29 19.72 -10.99
C LEU A 77 -21.53 19.77 -11.89
N PRO A 78 -21.50 20.44 -13.06
CA PRO A 78 -22.63 20.47 -14.00
C PRO A 78 -22.72 19.19 -14.85
N LEU A 79 -22.75 18.02 -14.19
CA LEU A 79 -22.76 16.70 -14.83
C LEU A 79 -24.08 15.94 -14.60
N PRO A 80 -24.47 15.03 -15.51
CA PRO A 80 -25.61 14.15 -15.30
C PRO A 80 -25.47 13.30 -14.02
N LYS A 81 -26.60 13.02 -13.35
CA LYS A 81 -26.62 12.25 -12.08
C LYS A 81 -25.88 10.92 -12.16
N GLN A 82 -26.04 10.20 -13.27
CA GLN A 82 -25.37 8.90 -13.48
C GLN A 82 -23.84 9.03 -13.53
N VAL A 83 -23.33 10.08 -14.18
CA VAL A 83 -21.88 10.35 -14.25
C VAL A 83 -21.34 10.77 -12.89
N LYS A 84 -22.06 11.66 -12.18
CA LYS A 84 -21.71 12.04 -10.80
C LYS A 84 -21.60 10.83 -9.89
N SER A 85 -22.60 9.95 -9.91
CA SER A 85 -22.59 8.73 -9.10
C SER A 85 -21.34 7.88 -9.36
N ARG A 86 -20.93 7.73 -10.63
CA ARG A 86 -19.69 7.01 -10.96
C ARG A 86 -18.44 7.69 -10.42
N ILE A 87 -18.36 9.02 -10.49
CA ILE A 87 -17.22 9.77 -9.93
C ILE A 87 -17.17 9.60 -8.42
N LEU A 88 -18.32 9.80 -7.75
CA LEU A 88 -18.44 9.69 -6.28
C LEU A 88 -17.96 8.32 -5.78
N ASN A 89 -18.31 7.24 -6.47
CA ASN A 89 -17.89 5.89 -6.12
C ASN A 89 -16.36 5.67 -6.23
N ASN A 90 -15.65 6.58 -6.90
CA ASN A 90 -14.19 6.55 -7.04
C ASN A 90 -13.47 7.61 -6.20
N VAL A 91 -14.17 8.57 -5.58
CA VAL A 91 -13.55 9.65 -4.79
C VAL A 91 -12.74 9.07 -3.63
N LYS A 92 -13.37 8.32 -2.73
CA LYS A 92 -12.70 7.71 -1.57
C LYS A 92 -11.52 6.83 -1.96
N PRO A 93 -11.66 5.85 -2.88
CA PRO A 93 -10.54 4.97 -3.21
C PRO A 93 -9.40 5.69 -3.94
N ALA A 94 -9.70 6.66 -4.82
CA ALA A 94 -8.67 7.48 -5.47
C ALA A 94 -7.91 8.33 -4.43
N GLY A 95 -8.61 8.93 -3.47
CA GLY A 95 -8.03 9.71 -2.39
C GLY A 95 -7.08 8.91 -1.52
N LYS A 96 -7.53 7.76 -1.01
CA LYS A 96 -6.67 6.86 -0.21
C LYS A 96 -5.43 6.42 -1.00
N ARG A 97 -5.58 6.13 -2.29
CA ARG A 97 -4.46 5.73 -3.15
C ARG A 97 -3.48 6.87 -3.40
N LEU A 98 -3.98 8.08 -3.64
CA LEU A 98 -3.15 9.27 -3.76
C LEU A 98 -2.37 9.49 -2.46
N LEU A 99 -3.04 9.43 -1.31
CA LEU A 99 -2.40 9.59 -0.01
C LEU A 99 -1.30 8.53 0.22
N SER A 100 -1.58 7.26 -0.06
CA SER A 100 -0.59 6.19 0.03
C SER A 100 0.64 6.46 -0.86
N PHE A 101 0.40 6.92 -2.09
CA PHE A 101 1.45 7.31 -3.02
C PHE A 101 2.30 8.49 -2.51
N LEU A 102 1.65 9.53 -1.98
CA LEU A 102 2.33 10.70 -1.43
C LEU A 102 3.13 10.36 -0.18
N ASN A 103 2.58 9.55 0.72
CA ASN A 103 3.27 9.09 1.92
C ASN A 103 4.53 8.31 1.57
N LEU A 104 4.48 7.43 0.55
CA LEU A 104 5.67 6.73 0.07
C LEU A 104 6.73 7.73 -0.42
N TRP A 105 6.34 8.73 -1.21
CA TRP A 105 7.29 9.70 -1.73
C TRP A 105 7.89 10.56 -0.63
N LEU A 106 7.07 11.12 0.24
CA LEU A 106 7.52 12.04 1.28
C LEU A 106 8.43 11.33 2.29
N SER A 107 8.02 10.17 2.81
CA SER A 107 8.85 9.37 3.73
C SER A 107 10.21 8.95 3.15
N LYS A 108 10.32 8.84 1.83
CA LYS A 108 11.55 8.39 1.14
C LYS A 108 12.36 9.51 0.49
N THR A 109 11.84 10.73 0.43
CA THR A 109 12.54 11.83 -0.28
C THR A 109 12.74 13.06 0.58
N GLN A 110 11.95 13.23 1.64
CA GLN A 110 11.99 14.39 2.52
C GLN A 110 12.93 14.12 3.70
N PRO A 111 14.00 14.92 3.88
CA PRO A 111 14.72 14.96 5.14
C PRO A 111 13.77 15.26 6.31
N GLU A 112 13.99 14.62 7.46
CA GLU A 112 13.22 14.78 8.71
C GLU A 112 13.00 16.23 9.18
N ASN A 113 13.77 17.20 8.65
CA ASN A 113 13.69 18.62 9.02
C ASN A 113 13.53 19.56 7.82
N SER A 114 13.09 19.05 6.67
CA SER A 114 12.90 19.87 5.47
C SER A 114 11.44 20.24 5.26
N GLN A 115 11.22 21.44 4.72
CA GLN A 115 9.91 21.86 4.25
C GLN A 115 9.41 20.91 3.14
N GLU A 116 8.10 20.64 3.12
CA GLU A 116 7.48 19.86 2.06
C GLU A 116 7.86 20.43 0.69
N TRP A 117 8.49 19.61 -0.14
CA TRP A 117 8.97 20.03 -1.45
C TRP A 117 7.91 19.89 -2.55
N LEU A 118 6.94 19.02 -2.31
CA LEU A 118 5.95 18.63 -3.29
C LEU A 118 4.76 19.59 -3.25
N THR A 119 4.65 20.45 -4.26
CA THR A 119 3.56 21.42 -4.32
C THR A 119 2.31 20.84 -4.96
N ASP A 120 1.18 21.46 -4.66
CA ASP A 120 -0.11 21.22 -5.30
C ASP A 120 -0.06 21.42 -6.82
N GLU A 121 0.62 22.48 -7.28
CA GLU A 121 0.84 22.75 -8.70
C GLU A 121 1.62 21.62 -9.38
N MET A 122 2.67 21.10 -8.73
CA MET A 122 3.41 19.95 -9.24
C MET A 122 2.54 18.72 -9.40
N LEU A 123 1.74 18.39 -8.38
CA LEU A 123 0.85 17.22 -8.44
C LEU A 123 -0.23 17.39 -9.49
N PHE A 124 -0.90 18.53 -9.53
CA PHE A 124 -1.95 18.81 -10.50
C PHE A 124 -1.44 18.72 -11.94
N GLU A 125 -0.27 19.30 -12.22
CA GLU A 125 0.26 19.33 -13.58
C GLU A 125 0.92 18.01 -13.99
N CYS A 126 1.60 17.33 -13.05
CA CYS A 126 2.48 16.22 -13.38
C CYS A 126 1.87 14.83 -13.18
N LEU A 127 0.75 14.69 -12.45
CA LEU A 127 0.14 13.39 -12.20
C LEU A 127 -0.25 12.71 -13.52
N ILE A 128 0.34 11.54 -13.76
CA ILE A 128 0.04 10.69 -14.92
C ILE A 128 -0.65 9.43 -14.42
N LEU A 129 -1.75 9.06 -15.08
CA LEU A 129 -2.46 7.81 -14.84
C LEU A 129 -2.13 6.78 -15.93
N ASN A 130 -2.10 5.52 -15.54
CA ASN A 130 -2.08 4.36 -16.42
C ASN A 130 -3.43 4.16 -17.13
N ALA A 131 -3.46 3.24 -18.09
CA ALA A 131 -4.67 2.88 -18.82
C ALA A 131 -5.75 2.24 -17.93
N ASP A 132 -5.38 1.71 -16.77
CA ASP A 132 -6.28 1.17 -15.74
C ASP A 132 -6.76 2.25 -14.74
N GLY A 133 -6.38 3.52 -14.97
CA GLY A 133 -6.74 4.66 -14.12
C GLY A 133 -5.88 4.79 -12.87
N LEU A 134 -4.89 3.93 -12.65
CA LEU A 134 -4.01 3.98 -11.48
C LEU A 134 -2.88 5.00 -11.69
N ILE A 135 -2.34 5.57 -10.60
CA ILE A 135 -1.20 6.49 -10.69
C ILE A 135 0.01 5.77 -11.30
N ASN A 136 0.53 6.31 -12.40
CA ASN A 136 1.82 5.91 -12.96
C ASN A 136 2.92 6.68 -12.22
N GLN A 137 3.41 6.07 -11.14
CA GLN A 137 4.42 6.66 -10.28
C GLN A 137 5.67 7.07 -11.07
N ARG A 138 6.22 6.17 -11.89
CA ARG A 138 7.45 6.40 -12.66
C ARG A 138 7.32 7.57 -13.63
N ARG A 139 6.29 7.58 -14.48
CA ARG A 139 6.07 8.66 -15.47
C ARG A 139 5.76 9.99 -14.80
N THR A 140 5.03 9.97 -13.68
CA THR A 140 4.77 11.18 -12.89
C THR A 140 6.09 11.77 -12.39
N ALA A 141 7.00 10.95 -11.83
CA ALA A 141 8.33 11.39 -11.42
C ALA A 141 9.18 11.89 -12.59
N GLU A 142 9.18 11.20 -13.73
CA GLU A 142 9.88 11.64 -14.95
C GLU A 142 9.40 13.04 -15.38
N LYS A 143 8.08 13.27 -15.37
CA LYS A 143 7.49 14.56 -15.72
C LYS A 143 7.90 15.67 -14.74
N ILE A 144 7.88 15.39 -13.44
CA ILE A 144 8.34 16.33 -12.40
C ILE A 144 9.81 16.71 -12.63
N LEU A 145 10.70 15.72 -12.83
CA LEU A 145 12.13 15.95 -13.03
C LEU A 145 12.39 16.72 -14.33
N SER A 146 11.64 16.43 -15.40
CA SER A 146 11.78 17.11 -16.69
C SER A 146 11.46 18.61 -16.62
N ARG A 147 10.58 19.01 -15.69
CA ARG A 147 10.19 20.40 -15.45
C ARG A 147 11.22 21.17 -14.63
N ARG A 148 12.23 20.49 -14.08
CA ARG A 148 13.30 21.08 -13.24
C ARG A 148 12.76 21.90 -12.07
N MET A 149 11.65 21.46 -11.49
CA MET A 149 10.98 22.14 -10.36
C MET A 149 11.66 21.85 -9.02
N LEU A 150 12.70 21.02 -8.99
CA LEU A 150 13.33 20.52 -7.78
C LEU A 150 14.81 20.88 -7.72
N HIS A 151 15.29 21.18 -6.51
CA HIS A 151 16.72 21.24 -6.22
C HIS A 151 17.37 19.86 -6.41
N ASN A 152 18.65 19.85 -6.82
CA ASN A 152 19.36 18.65 -7.24
C ASN A 152 19.28 17.48 -6.23
N VAL A 153 19.37 17.75 -4.93
CA VAL A 153 19.30 16.71 -3.89
C VAL A 153 17.93 16.03 -3.86
N LEU A 154 16.85 16.80 -3.88
CA LEU A 154 15.49 16.27 -3.88
C LEU A 154 15.16 15.60 -5.22
N ALA A 155 15.60 16.20 -6.32
CA ALA A 155 15.49 15.60 -7.65
C ALA A 155 16.19 14.24 -7.69
N PHE A 156 17.39 14.12 -7.09
CA PHE A 156 18.13 12.87 -7.02
C PHE A 156 17.39 11.83 -6.19
N ARG A 157 16.92 12.17 -4.97
CA ARG A 157 16.13 11.23 -4.16
C ARG A 157 14.86 10.77 -4.87
N LEU A 158 14.14 11.69 -5.52
CA LEU A 158 12.96 11.35 -6.31
C LEU A 158 13.31 10.41 -7.47
N ALA A 159 14.41 10.66 -8.18
CA ALA A 159 14.89 9.78 -9.24
C ALA A 159 15.25 8.38 -8.70
N CYS A 160 15.90 8.32 -7.54
CA CYS A 160 16.27 7.07 -6.87
C CYS A 160 15.04 6.25 -6.47
N VAL A 161 14.11 6.85 -5.73
CA VAL A 161 12.86 6.19 -5.28
C VAL A 161 12.04 5.69 -6.47
N ASN A 162 12.08 6.37 -7.61
CA ASN A 162 11.35 5.97 -8.81
C ASN A 162 12.19 5.13 -9.80
N PHE A 163 13.40 4.71 -9.41
CA PHE A 163 14.30 3.88 -10.21
C PHE A 163 14.54 4.42 -11.63
N LEU A 164 14.75 5.73 -11.73
CA LEU A 164 14.99 6.45 -12.98
C LEU A 164 16.49 6.50 -13.29
N GLU A 165 17.09 5.37 -13.63
CA GLU A 165 18.56 5.22 -13.80
C GLU A 165 19.21 6.36 -14.58
N ASN A 166 18.65 6.73 -15.74
CA ASN A 166 19.22 7.79 -16.57
C ASN A 166 19.24 9.15 -15.85
N GLU A 167 18.19 9.47 -15.08
CA GLU A 167 18.14 10.71 -14.30
C GLU A 167 19.03 10.63 -13.06
N VAL A 168 19.09 9.48 -12.40
CA VAL A 168 20.02 9.22 -11.28
C VAL A 168 21.45 9.49 -11.71
N LEU A 169 21.90 8.91 -12.83
CA LEU A 169 23.27 9.07 -13.34
C LEU A 169 23.57 10.53 -13.72
N LYS A 170 22.61 11.23 -14.33
CA LYS A 170 22.76 12.66 -14.66
C LYS A 170 22.89 13.52 -13.41
N LEU A 171 22.06 13.27 -12.40
CA LEU A 171 21.99 14.07 -11.18
C LEU A 171 23.15 13.78 -10.23
N TRP A 172 23.68 12.54 -10.24
CA TRP A 172 24.76 12.09 -9.36
C TRP A 172 25.97 13.03 -9.35
N ILE A 173 26.40 13.51 -10.52
CA ILE A 173 27.55 14.42 -10.67
C ILE A 173 27.40 15.68 -9.81
N PHE A 174 26.16 16.16 -9.63
CA PHE A 174 25.87 17.38 -8.86
C PHE A 174 25.69 17.15 -7.37
N VAL A 175 25.37 15.92 -6.94
CA VAL A 175 24.98 15.63 -5.55
C VAL A 175 25.92 14.66 -4.84
N ARG A 176 26.87 14.04 -5.55
CA ARG A 176 27.79 13.04 -5.02
C ARG A 176 28.45 13.48 -3.71
N GLN A 177 29.08 14.65 -3.72
CA GLN A 177 29.82 15.13 -2.55
C GLN A 177 28.89 15.35 -1.35
N TYR A 178 27.67 15.83 -1.58
CA TYR A 178 26.67 16.01 -0.54
C TYR A 178 26.33 14.68 0.15
N PHE A 179 26.00 13.64 -0.63
CA PHE A 179 25.62 12.34 -0.05
C PHE A 179 26.79 11.62 0.62
N LEU A 180 27.98 11.65 0.02
CA LEU A 180 29.17 11.03 0.63
C LEU A 180 29.52 11.70 1.96
N ASN A 181 29.52 13.04 2.02
CA ASN A 181 29.75 13.77 3.26
C ASN A 181 28.68 13.45 4.31
N LYS A 182 27.41 13.40 3.90
CA LYS A 182 26.30 13.07 4.80
C LYS A 182 26.49 11.68 5.42
N ILE A 183 26.77 10.66 4.61
CA ILE A 183 26.95 9.28 5.08
C ILE A 183 28.15 9.18 6.05
N ILE A 184 29.25 9.88 5.75
CA ILE A 184 30.43 9.91 6.65
C ILE A 184 30.05 10.54 8.00
N LEU A 185 29.41 11.71 7.99
CA LEU A 185 29.02 12.43 9.21
C LEU A 185 28.02 11.65 10.06
N GLU A 186 27.05 10.97 9.44
CA GLU A 186 26.08 10.13 10.17
C GLU A 186 26.75 8.86 10.73
N GLY A 187 27.70 8.27 10.01
CA GLY A 187 28.45 7.10 10.46
C GLY A 187 29.36 7.35 11.67
N GLU A 188 29.81 8.59 11.88
CA GLU A 188 30.61 9.01 13.03
C GLU A 188 29.79 9.19 14.33
N GLN A 189 28.45 9.04 14.28
CA GLN A 189 27.54 9.21 15.43
C GLN A 189 27.06 7.83 15.97
N PRO A 190 27.84 7.15 16.83
CA PRO A 190 27.57 5.75 17.22
C PRO A 190 26.35 5.54 18.14
N HIS A 191 25.71 6.60 18.66
CA HIS A 191 24.71 6.49 19.73
C HIS A 191 23.26 6.80 19.33
N SER A 192 23.00 7.35 18.14
CA SER A 192 21.64 7.74 17.73
C SER A 192 20.85 6.65 17.00
N PHE A 193 21.49 5.56 16.57
CA PHE A 193 20.90 4.62 15.58
C PHE A 193 20.34 3.30 16.14
N LEU A 194 20.61 2.97 17.41
CA LEU A 194 20.24 1.67 18.00
C LEU A 194 18.72 1.43 18.15
N ARG A 195 17.87 2.44 17.95
CA ARG A 195 16.41 2.34 18.21
C ARG A 195 15.54 2.02 16.99
N GLU A 196 15.93 2.42 15.78
CA GLU A 196 15.08 2.29 14.58
C GLU A 196 15.39 1.05 13.72
N TYR A 197 16.65 0.59 13.72
CA TYR A 197 17.06 -0.58 12.93
C TYR A 197 16.62 -1.93 13.50
N SER A 198 16.29 -1.97 14.80
CA SER A 198 15.86 -3.20 15.49
C SER A 198 14.67 -3.88 14.78
N PHE A 199 13.72 -3.14 14.21
CA PHE A 199 12.58 -3.74 13.52
C PHE A 199 12.86 -4.19 12.08
N ARG A 200 13.75 -3.49 11.37
CA ARG A 200 14.09 -3.79 9.96
C ARG A 200 15.01 -4.98 9.82
N GLU A 201 16.04 -5.09 10.69
CA GLU A 201 16.92 -6.27 10.72
C GLU A 201 16.16 -7.55 11.12
N ILE A 202 15.16 -7.43 12.00
CA ILE A 202 14.29 -8.54 12.38
C ILE A 202 13.50 -9.02 11.17
N LEU A 203 12.98 -8.14 10.30
CA LEU A 203 12.12 -8.54 9.17
C LEU A 203 12.86 -9.29 8.06
N VAL A 204 14.09 -8.88 7.74
CA VAL A 204 14.91 -9.54 6.70
C VAL A 204 15.45 -10.89 7.21
N LYS A 205 15.80 -11.01 8.50
CA LYS A 205 16.26 -12.27 9.10
C LYS A 205 15.15 -13.24 9.52
N THR A 206 13.92 -12.78 9.80
CA THR A 206 12.85 -13.67 10.31
C THR A 206 12.36 -14.69 9.29
N GLN A 207 12.54 -14.49 7.98
CA GLN A 207 12.14 -15.51 7.01
C GLN A 207 12.93 -16.84 7.14
N SER A 208 14.17 -16.82 7.65
CA SER A 208 14.95 -18.05 7.91
C SER A 208 14.91 -18.53 9.36
N LEU A 209 14.52 -17.66 10.31
CA LEU A 209 14.58 -17.92 11.76
C LEU A 209 13.22 -18.10 12.45
N CYS A 210 12.10 -18.12 11.72
CA CYS A 210 10.74 -18.23 12.28
C CYS A 210 10.41 -19.52 13.08
N CYS A 211 11.40 -20.33 13.47
CA CYS A 211 11.25 -21.41 14.46
C CYS A 211 12.14 -21.25 15.71
N ALA A 212 12.96 -20.19 15.81
CA ALA A 212 13.84 -19.98 16.96
C ALA A 212 13.42 -18.76 17.79
N SER A 213 13.18 -19.04 19.06
CA SER A 213 12.77 -18.14 20.15
C SER A 213 13.50 -16.77 20.20
N PRO A 214 12.89 -15.68 20.71
CA PRO A 214 13.46 -14.32 20.72
C PRO A 214 14.71 -14.12 21.62
N TYR A 215 15.23 -15.18 22.25
CA TYR A 215 16.27 -15.09 23.28
C TYR A 215 17.70 -15.33 22.78
N MET A 216 17.95 -15.34 21.47
CA MET A 216 19.28 -15.61 20.90
C MET A 216 19.79 -14.50 19.96
N LEU A 217 19.63 -13.23 20.32
CA LEU A 217 20.53 -12.18 19.79
C LEU A 217 21.76 -12.08 20.69
N GLY A 218 22.64 -13.06 20.54
CA GLY A 218 24.01 -12.95 21.05
C GLY A 218 24.73 -11.81 20.32
N THR A 219 25.44 -10.99 21.09
CA THR A 219 26.27 -9.87 20.66
C THR A 219 27.38 -10.33 19.72
N ALA A 220 27.06 -10.54 18.44
CA ALA A 220 28.05 -10.67 17.40
C ALA A 220 28.58 -9.26 17.09
N ASN A 221 29.88 -9.06 17.30
CA ASN A 221 30.61 -7.87 16.90
C ASN A 221 30.64 -7.77 15.37
N PHE A 222 29.56 -7.30 14.76
CA PHE A 222 29.58 -6.87 13.38
C PHE A 222 30.40 -5.57 13.28
N PRO A 223 31.26 -5.41 12.26
CA PRO A 223 31.89 -4.13 12.00
C PRO A 223 30.78 -3.06 11.88
N ARG A 224 30.94 -1.96 12.62
CA ARG A 224 29.99 -0.85 12.62
C ARG A 224 30.02 -0.20 11.24
N PHE A 225 29.11 -0.59 10.37
CA PHE A 225 28.90 0.10 9.11
C PHE A 225 28.36 1.51 9.39
N PRO A 226 28.70 2.52 8.55
CA PRO A 226 28.17 3.86 8.71
C PRO A 226 26.66 3.80 8.59
N CYS A 227 25.97 4.03 9.72
CA CYS A 227 24.53 4.13 9.76
C CYS A 227 24.12 5.45 9.12
N THR A 228 23.12 5.41 8.25
CA THR A 228 22.63 6.59 7.54
C THR A 228 21.12 6.60 7.53
N ARG A 229 20.51 7.80 7.57
CA ARG A 229 19.06 7.98 7.48
C ARG A 229 18.54 7.98 6.04
N GLU A 230 19.42 7.83 5.05
CA GLU A 230 18.98 7.74 3.67
C GLU A 230 18.18 6.46 3.42
N PRO A 231 17.13 6.51 2.60
CA PRO A 231 16.34 5.33 2.28
C PRO A 231 17.15 4.34 1.46
N ASP A 232 16.82 3.06 1.60
CA ASP A 232 17.47 1.93 0.92
C ASP A 232 17.58 2.14 -0.59
N GLU A 233 16.53 2.70 -1.21
CA GLU A 233 16.52 3.01 -2.64
C GLU A 233 17.63 4.00 -3.00
N VAL A 234 17.83 5.05 -2.19
CA VAL A 234 18.89 6.03 -2.40
C VAL A 234 20.26 5.39 -2.18
N LEU A 235 20.43 4.57 -1.15
CA LEU A 235 21.67 3.85 -0.87
C LEU A 235 22.05 2.88 -1.99
N PHE A 236 21.08 2.14 -2.51
CA PHE A 236 21.25 1.28 -3.68
C PHE A 236 21.81 2.07 -4.86
N TRP A 237 21.21 3.22 -5.17
CA TRP A 237 21.64 4.05 -6.29
C TRP A 237 22.99 4.72 -6.06
N ILE A 238 23.32 5.12 -4.84
CA ILE A 238 24.66 5.62 -4.49
C ILE A 238 25.70 4.52 -4.73
N SER A 239 25.46 3.31 -4.21
CA SER A 239 26.33 2.15 -4.43
C SER A 239 26.48 1.85 -5.92
N TYR A 240 25.37 1.88 -6.66
CA TYR A 240 25.37 1.66 -8.10
C TYR A 240 26.21 2.70 -8.86
N CYS A 241 26.06 3.98 -8.55
CA CYS A 241 26.85 5.04 -9.18
C CYS A 241 28.35 4.90 -8.86
N LEU A 242 28.70 4.64 -7.60
CA LEU A 242 30.09 4.40 -7.19
C LEU A 242 30.69 3.18 -7.89
N SER A 243 29.91 2.10 -8.05
CA SER A 243 30.36 0.89 -8.76
C SER A 243 30.70 1.20 -10.22
N LYS A 244 29.85 2.00 -10.89
CA LYS A 244 30.06 2.44 -12.27
C LYS A 244 31.28 3.35 -12.41
N GLU A 245 31.45 4.30 -11.50
CA GLU A 245 32.60 5.22 -11.52
C GLU A 245 33.93 4.50 -11.32
N ASN A 246 33.96 3.51 -10.42
CA ASN A 246 35.18 2.77 -10.08
C ASN A 246 35.40 1.54 -10.97
N ALA A 247 34.49 1.27 -11.92
CA ALA A 247 34.51 0.07 -12.76
C ALA A 247 34.59 -1.26 -11.96
N ILE A 248 33.96 -1.29 -10.78
CA ILE A 248 33.87 -2.47 -9.91
C ILE A 248 32.48 -3.07 -9.95
N ALA A 249 32.35 -4.33 -9.56
CA ALA A 249 31.02 -4.92 -9.44
C ALA A 249 30.27 -4.30 -8.25
N ILE A 250 28.95 -4.09 -8.34
CA ILE A 250 28.18 -3.52 -7.22
C ILE A 250 28.28 -4.36 -5.93
N LYS A 251 28.47 -5.68 -6.05
CA LYS A 251 28.75 -6.61 -4.95
C LYS A 251 30.08 -6.36 -4.23
N GLU A 252 30.99 -5.62 -4.86
CA GLU A 252 32.28 -5.21 -4.28
C GLU A 252 32.19 -3.85 -3.59
N VAL A 253 31.06 -3.13 -3.73
CA VAL A 253 30.80 -1.90 -2.98
C VAL A 253 30.40 -2.30 -1.55
N PRO A 254 31.08 -1.76 -0.51
CA PRO A 254 30.75 -2.07 0.87
C PRO A 254 29.25 -1.90 1.14
N HIS A 255 28.62 -2.94 1.71
CA HIS A 255 27.22 -2.88 2.09
C HIS A 255 27.06 -1.84 3.20
N PHE A 256 26.33 -0.75 2.95
CA PHE A 256 26.00 0.24 3.99
C PHE A 256 25.25 -0.39 5.19
N MET A 257 24.72 -1.61 5.05
CA MET A 257 24.05 -2.38 6.11
C MET A 257 24.79 -3.65 6.57
N GLY A 258 25.96 -3.96 6.02
CA GLY A 258 26.78 -5.08 6.53
C GLY A 258 26.19 -6.49 6.41
N HIS A 259 25.48 -6.80 5.33
CA HIS A 259 24.90 -8.14 5.10
C HIS A 259 25.43 -8.78 3.80
N ASP A 260 25.52 -10.11 3.78
CA ASP A 260 25.89 -10.94 2.62
C ASP A 260 24.79 -11.00 1.52
N VAL A 261 23.72 -10.21 1.64
CA VAL A 261 22.58 -10.22 0.70
C VAL A 261 22.89 -9.30 -0.47
N ASP A 262 22.73 -9.78 -1.70
CA ASP A 262 22.93 -8.97 -2.92
C ASP A 262 22.09 -7.68 -2.87
N TRP A 263 22.70 -6.53 -3.20
CA TRP A 263 22.04 -5.22 -3.23
C TRP A 263 20.75 -5.22 -4.06
N TYR A 264 20.70 -6.04 -5.10
CA TYR A 264 19.51 -6.20 -5.94
C TYR A 264 18.34 -6.86 -5.19
N GLU A 265 18.61 -7.97 -4.49
CA GLU A 265 17.61 -8.70 -3.72
C GLU A 265 17.08 -7.83 -2.58
N PHE A 266 17.99 -7.21 -1.82
CA PHE A 266 17.63 -6.31 -0.73
C PHE A 266 16.77 -5.11 -1.20
N SER A 267 17.14 -4.47 -2.31
CA SER A 267 16.40 -3.31 -2.83
C SER A 267 15.01 -3.71 -3.32
N LEU A 268 14.88 -4.89 -3.91
CA LEU A 268 13.62 -5.46 -4.35
C LEU A 268 12.70 -5.78 -3.17
N GLU A 269 13.23 -6.41 -2.12
CA GLU A 269 12.48 -6.69 -0.89
C GLU A 269 12.03 -5.40 -0.20
N SER A 270 12.94 -4.45 -0.03
CA SER A 270 12.63 -3.15 0.58
C SER A 270 11.58 -2.37 -0.22
N ALA A 271 11.69 -2.38 -1.55
CA ALA A 271 10.68 -1.79 -2.42
C ALA A 271 9.31 -2.48 -2.29
N ALA A 272 9.30 -3.81 -2.11
CA ALA A 272 8.06 -4.58 -2.02
C ALA A 272 7.34 -4.27 -0.71
N LEU A 273 8.10 -4.18 0.38
CA LEU A 273 7.61 -3.81 1.70
C LEU A 273 7.12 -2.36 1.75
N SER A 274 7.75 -1.46 1.00
CA SER A 274 7.39 -0.04 0.98
C SER A 274 6.23 0.31 0.03
N GLY A 275 5.76 -0.58 -0.82
CA GLY A 275 4.72 -0.23 -1.80
C GLY A 275 5.28 0.41 -3.07
N ASN A 276 6.60 0.37 -3.29
CA ASN A 276 7.27 1.05 -4.40
C ASN A 276 7.21 0.24 -5.71
N VAL A 277 6.22 0.56 -6.54
CA VAL A 277 5.95 -0.15 -7.79
C VAL A 277 6.99 0.12 -8.88
N SER A 278 7.69 1.26 -8.82
CA SER A 278 8.66 1.67 -9.83
C SER A 278 9.94 0.83 -9.81
N CYS A 279 10.30 0.32 -8.64
CA CYS A 279 11.38 -0.65 -8.47
C CYS A 279 11.15 -1.89 -9.34
N PHE A 280 9.94 -2.45 -9.32
CA PHE A 280 9.62 -3.66 -10.07
C PHE A 280 9.65 -3.45 -11.56
N ASP A 281 9.07 -2.36 -12.03
CA ASP A 281 9.12 -2.02 -13.46
C ASP A 281 10.56 -1.87 -13.94
N TYR A 282 11.44 -1.29 -13.11
CA TYR A 282 12.85 -1.19 -13.43
C TYR A 282 13.52 -2.57 -13.53
N PHE A 283 13.41 -3.39 -12.49
CA PHE A 283 14.09 -4.69 -12.47
C PHE A 283 13.55 -5.66 -13.52
N LYS A 284 12.23 -5.70 -13.71
CA LYS A 284 11.58 -6.55 -14.71
C LYS A 284 12.02 -6.19 -16.13
N ASN A 285 12.07 -4.91 -16.47
CA ASN A 285 12.27 -4.48 -17.86
C ASN A 285 13.75 -4.23 -18.20
N PHE A 286 14.52 -3.69 -17.26
CA PHE A 286 15.89 -3.23 -17.50
C PHE A 286 16.94 -4.18 -16.95
N CYS A 287 16.67 -4.84 -15.82
CA CYS A 287 17.60 -5.79 -15.24
C CYS A 287 17.31 -7.20 -15.80
N LYS A 288 17.60 -7.43 -17.09
CA LYS A 288 17.58 -8.76 -17.73
C LYS A 288 18.61 -9.75 -17.17
N ARG A 289 19.19 -9.47 -15.99
CA ARG A 289 20.09 -10.39 -15.32
C ARG A 289 19.32 -11.64 -14.89
N LYS A 290 20.04 -12.77 -14.86
CA LYS A 290 19.61 -14.10 -14.44
C LYS A 290 19.28 -14.19 -12.93
N VAL A 291 18.65 -13.17 -12.36
CA VAL A 291 18.10 -13.29 -11.00
C VAL A 291 16.78 -14.03 -11.19
N ASP A 292 16.78 -15.32 -10.86
CA ASP A 292 15.57 -16.13 -10.85
C ASP A 292 14.65 -15.62 -9.72
N TYR A 293 13.76 -14.71 -10.10
CA TYR A 293 12.97 -13.95 -9.16
C TYR A 293 11.58 -14.55 -9.04
N SER A 294 11.27 -15.09 -7.86
CA SER A 294 9.96 -15.68 -7.61
C SER A 294 8.99 -14.63 -7.09
N HIS A 295 8.08 -14.15 -7.95
CA HIS A 295 6.98 -13.26 -7.56
C HIS A 295 6.16 -13.82 -6.39
N ILE A 296 5.99 -15.15 -6.34
CA ILE A 296 5.34 -15.85 -5.23
C ILE A 296 6.07 -15.60 -3.91
N LYS A 297 7.41 -15.69 -3.88
CA LYS A 297 8.18 -15.51 -2.63
C LYS A 297 8.00 -14.12 -2.05
N ILE A 298 8.00 -13.05 -2.86
CA ILE A 298 7.82 -11.71 -2.26
C ILE A 298 6.38 -11.42 -1.93
N ILE A 299 5.39 -11.92 -2.68
CA ILE A 299 4.01 -11.84 -2.22
C ILE A 299 3.85 -12.56 -0.86
N GLN A 300 4.48 -13.72 -0.69
CA GLN A 300 4.52 -14.39 0.60
C GLN A 300 5.24 -13.57 1.68
N GLY A 301 6.31 -12.85 1.31
CA GLY A 301 6.99 -11.89 2.18
C GLY A 301 6.12 -10.70 2.59
N ILE A 302 5.30 -10.18 1.67
CA ILE A 302 4.31 -9.12 1.94
C ILE A 302 3.27 -9.64 2.96
N PHE A 303 2.89 -10.93 2.88
CA PHE A 303 1.98 -11.56 3.85
C PHE A 303 2.62 -11.94 5.18
N SER A 304 3.86 -11.51 5.44
CA SER A 304 4.45 -11.68 6.76
C SER A 304 3.56 -11.04 7.82
N PRO A 305 3.31 -11.69 8.97
CA PRO A 305 2.42 -11.18 10.02
C PRO A 305 2.86 -9.83 10.62
N TYR A 306 4.06 -9.35 10.26
CA TYR A 306 4.63 -8.07 10.69
C TYR A 306 4.52 -6.96 9.63
N GLY A 307 3.97 -7.25 8.44
CA GLY A 307 3.79 -6.27 7.38
C GLY A 307 2.72 -5.24 7.76
N LYS A 308 3.09 -3.96 7.82
CA LYS A 308 2.13 -2.85 7.80
C LYS A 308 1.34 -2.90 6.48
N ASP A 309 0.11 -2.34 6.46
CA ASP A 309 -0.78 -2.28 5.29
C ASP A 309 -0.21 -1.55 4.05
N CYS A 310 1.06 -1.13 4.08
CA CYS A 310 1.80 -0.47 3.02
C CYS A 310 1.94 -1.32 1.73
N GLY A 311 1.67 -2.63 1.78
CA GLY A 311 1.92 -3.56 0.68
C GLY A 311 0.89 -3.59 -0.45
N GLN A 312 -0.26 -2.90 -0.31
CA GLN A 312 -1.35 -3.01 -1.30
C GLN A 312 -0.93 -2.62 -2.72
N PRO A 313 -0.24 -1.48 -2.98
CA PRO A 313 0.15 -1.10 -4.33
C PRO A 313 1.03 -2.17 -4.98
N CYS A 314 2.09 -2.63 -4.30
CA CYS A 314 2.99 -3.67 -4.82
C CYS A 314 2.27 -4.97 -5.10
N LEU A 315 1.40 -5.42 -4.20
CA LEU A 315 0.70 -6.68 -4.35
C LEU A 315 -0.15 -6.70 -5.62
N VAL A 316 -0.85 -5.60 -5.94
CA VAL A 316 -1.64 -5.50 -7.19
C VAL A 316 -0.74 -5.73 -8.40
N PHE A 317 0.42 -5.06 -8.45
CA PHE A 317 1.36 -5.22 -9.55
C PHE A 317 1.88 -6.65 -9.66
N TYR A 318 2.33 -7.24 -8.56
CA TYR A 318 2.84 -8.60 -8.55
C TYR A 318 1.79 -9.64 -8.92
N PHE A 319 0.59 -9.48 -8.38
CA PHE A 319 -0.51 -10.39 -8.64
C PHE A 319 -0.85 -10.42 -10.13
N MET A 320 -0.84 -9.27 -10.80
CA MET A 320 -1.09 -9.17 -12.23
C MET A 320 -0.03 -9.87 -13.08
N LEU A 321 1.20 -10.03 -12.57
CA LEU A 321 2.28 -10.76 -13.25
C LEU A 321 2.22 -12.27 -13.09
N LEU A 322 1.50 -12.76 -12.08
CA LEU A 322 1.36 -14.20 -11.87
C LEU A 322 0.54 -14.81 -13.00
N ASN A 323 0.97 -15.97 -13.48
CA ASN A 323 0.14 -16.81 -14.33
C ASN A 323 -0.96 -17.50 -13.51
N TRP A 324 -1.92 -18.15 -14.18
CA TRP A 324 -3.07 -18.78 -13.53
C TRP A 324 -2.69 -19.83 -12.48
N GLN A 325 -1.68 -20.65 -12.77
CA GLN A 325 -1.21 -21.71 -11.87
C GLN A 325 -0.58 -21.12 -10.60
N GLU A 326 0.24 -20.08 -10.76
CA GLU A 326 0.86 -19.36 -9.63
C GLU A 326 -0.18 -18.68 -8.75
N ARG A 327 -1.20 -18.04 -9.35
CA ARG A 327 -2.32 -17.44 -8.61
C ARG A 327 -3.07 -18.48 -7.79
N THR A 328 -3.35 -19.63 -8.39
CA THR A 328 -4.03 -20.76 -7.75
C THR A 328 -3.20 -21.31 -6.59
N GLU A 329 -1.91 -21.53 -6.81
CA GLU A 329 -1.00 -22.03 -5.78
C GLU A 329 -0.92 -21.06 -4.59
N LEU A 330 -0.81 -19.77 -4.88
CA LEU A 330 -0.74 -18.73 -3.85
C LEU A 330 -2.04 -18.60 -3.06
N LEU A 331 -3.19 -18.67 -3.73
CA LEU A 331 -4.52 -18.73 -3.09
C LEU A 331 -4.65 -19.96 -2.19
N ARG A 332 -4.16 -21.13 -2.62
CA ARG A 332 -4.16 -22.34 -1.80
C ARG A 332 -3.25 -22.26 -0.58
N LYS A 333 -2.06 -21.65 -0.74
CA LYS A 333 -1.06 -21.52 0.34
C LYS A 333 -1.45 -20.46 1.37
N ARG A 334 -2.04 -19.34 0.94
CA ARG A 334 -2.33 -18.16 1.79
C ARG A 334 -3.73 -17.59 1.52
N PRO A 335 -4.82 -18.38 1.66
CA PRO A 335 -6.16 -17.97 1.25
C PRO A 335 -6.64 -16.70 1.97
N MET A 336 -6.51 -16.63 3.29
CA MET A 336 -7.00 -15.48 4.07
C MET A 336 -6.34 -14.14 3.67
N HIS A 337 -5.00 -14.13 3.53
CA HIS A 337 -4.28 -12.92 3.15
C HIS A 337 -4.59 -12.52 1.71
N MET A 338 -4.51 -13.47 0.79
CA MET A 338 -4.85 -13.22 -0.62
C MET A 338 -6.24 -12.61 -0.74
N LEU A 339 -7.24 -13.22 -0.13
CA LEU A 339 -8.63 -12.78 -0.22
C LEU A 339 -8.83 -11.39 0.39
N SER A 340 -8.20 -11.10 1.53
CA SER A 340 -8.22 -9.74 2.12
C SER A 340 -7.76 -8.69 1.14
N HIS A 341 -6.75 -8.99 0.32
CA HIS A 341 -6.22 -8.07 -0.67
C HIS A 341 -7.00 -8.04 -1.98
N PHE A 342 -7.55 -9.18 -2.43
CA PHE A 342 -8.45 -9.23 -3.57
C PHE A 342 -9.72 -8.41 -3.35
N LEU A 343 -10.21 -8.33 -2.12
CA LEU A 343 -11.36 -7.49 -1.80
C LEU A 343 -11.04 -5.99 -1.87
N GLN A 344 -9.78 -5.61 -2.07
CA GLN A 344 -9.36 -4.22 -2.19
C GLN A 344 -9.42 -3.76 -3.65
N TRP A 345 -9.71 -2.50 -3.87
CA TRP A 345 -9.66 -1.85 -5.16
C TRP A 345 -8.21 -1.66 -5.61
N PRO A 346 -7.83 -2.02 -6.85
CA PRO A 346 -8.69 -2.41 -7.96
C PRO A 346 -8.94 -3.92 -8.11
N LEU A 347 -8.25 -4.79 -7.35
CA LEU A 347 -8.36 -6.25 -7.50
C LEU A 347 -9.77 -6.80 -7.29
N SER A 348 -10.60 -6.08 -6.52
CA SER A 348 -12.00 -6.43 -6.33
C SER A 348 -12.78 -6.47 -7.64
N GLN A 349 -12.38 -5.68 -8.65
CA GLN A 349 -12.97 -5.77 -9.99
C GLN A 349 -12.66 -7.12 -10.64
N THR A 350 -11.39 -7.56 -10.57
CA THR A 350 -10.98 -8.87 -11.08
C THR A 350 -11.72 -10.00 -10.36
N PHE A 351 -11.99 -9.84 -9.06
CA PHE A 351 -12.81 -10.79 -8.32
C PHE A 351 -14.25 -10.81 -8.85
N VAL A 352 -14.91 -9.65 -9.02
CA VAL A 352 -16.26 -9.57 -9.58
C VAL A 352 -16.35 -10.30 -10.92
N GLU A 353 -15.40 -10.05 -11.81
CA GLU A 353 -15.36 -10.64 -13.16
C GLU A 353 -15.15 -12.16 -13.17
N ASN A 354 -14.54 -12.72 -12.13
CA ASN A 354 -14.16 -14.14 -12.06
C ASN A 354 -14.67 -14.79 -10.75
N THR A 355 -15.86 -14.37 -10.29
CA THR A 355 -16.34 -14.69 -8.93
C THR A 355 -16.42 -16.19 -8.67
N GLU A 356 -17.04 -16.95 -9.59
CA GLU A 356 -17.21 -18.40 -9.42
C GLU A 356 -15.88 -19.15 -9.45
N GLU A 357 -15.00 -18.80 -10.40
CA GLU A 357 -13.67 -19.41 -10.52
C GLU A 357 -12.83 -19.15 -9.26
N MET A 358 -12.79 -17.89 -8.80
CA MET A 358 -12.10 -17.51 -7.56
C MET A 358 -12.73 -18.21 -6.34
N TRP A 359 -14.05 -18.33 -6.29
CA TRP A 359 -14.75 -19.03 -5.20
C TRP A 359 -14.37 -20.51 -5.11
N ASN A 360 -14.20 -21.16 -6.25
CA ASN A 360 -13.80 -22.57 -6.33
C ASN A 360 -12.33 -22.79 -5.97
N LEU A 361 -11.48 -21.77 -6.09
CA LEU A 361 -10.08 -21.83 -5.63
C LEU A 361 -9.95 -21.72 -4.10
N ILE A 362 -10.93 -21.15 -3.43
CA ILE A 362 -10.94 -20.98 -1.97
C ILE A 362 -11.32 -22.30 -1.34
N ARG A 363 -10.49 -22.79 -0.41
CA ARG A 363 -10.81 -24.01 0.34
C ARG A 363 -12.06 -23.79 1.19
N ASP A 364 -12.86 -24.84 1.35
CA ASP A 364 -14.16 -24.79 2.02
C ASP A 364 -14.11 -24.30 3.48
N ASP A 365 -12.98 -24.49 4.16
CA ASP A 365 -12.73 -24.03 5.53
C ASP A 365 -12.50 -22.52 5.65
N TYR A 366 -12.38 -21.78 4.53
CA TYR A 366 -12.25 -20.32 4.51
C TYR A 366 -13.44 -19.59 3.88
N LYS A 367 -14.39 -20.32 3.27
CA LYS A 367 -15.51 -19.71 2.55
C LYS A 367 -16.43 -18.89 3.45
N ASP A 368 -16.74 -19.41 4.63
CA ASP A 368 -17.49 -18.68 5.67
C ASP A 368 -16.74 -17.43 6.15
N TRP A 369 -15.42 -17.51 6.32
CA TRP A 369 -14.58 -16.37 6.68
C TRP A 369 -14.58 -15.27 5.61
N VAL A 370 -14.58 -15.61 4.32
CA VAL A 370 -14.65 -14.61 3.23
C VAL A 370 -15.96 -13.84 3.28
N LEU A 371 -17.08 -14.55 3.40
CA LEU A 371 -18.39 -13.93 3.56
C LEU A 371 -18.41 -13.04 4.82
N LEU A 372 -17.89 -13.56 5.94
CA LEU A 372 -17.77 -12.81 7.20
C LEU A 372 -16.97 -11.51 7.02
N LYS A 373 -15.85 -11.56 6.28
CA LYS A 373 -14.98 -10.41 6.02
C LYS A 373 -15.68 -9.38 5.14
N ILE A 374 -16.34 -9.79 4.04
CA ILE A 374 -17.09 -8.87 3.17
C ILE A 374 -18.23 -8.23 3.94
N PHE A 375 -18.99 -9.01 4.71
CA PHE A 375 -20.03 -8.50 5.58
C PHE A 375 -19.46 -7.49 6.58
N THR A 376 -18.36 -7.83 7.24
CA THR A 376 -17.71 -6.91 8.18
C THR A 376 -17.39 -5.60 7.48
N ILE A 377 -16.72 -5.62 6.33
CA ILE A 377 -16.35 -4.38 5.60
C ILE A 377 -17.59 -3.57 5.20
N LEU A 378 -18.63 -4.21 4.65
CA LEU A 378 -19.85 -3.54 4.21
C LEU A 378 -20.65 -2.91 5.36
N PHE A 379 -20.51 -3.43 6.57
CA PHE A 379 -21.29 -3.00 7.73
C PHE A 379 -20.46 -2.30 8.82
N ASN A 380 -19.12 -2.21 8.67
CA ASN A 380 -18.21 -1.59 9.65
C ASN A 380 -18.37 -0.06 9.76
N GLU A 381 -18.87 0.61 8.73
CA GLU A 381 -19.09 2.08 8.78
C GLU A 381 -20.14 2.50 9.82
N ASN A 382 -20.84 1.55 10.42
CA ASN A 382 -21.86 1.81 11.42
C ASN A 382 -21.38 1.33 12.80
N ILE A 383 -20.68 2.22 13.53
CA ILE A 383 -20.10 1.97 14.87
C ILE A 383 -21.15 1.43 15.86
N LEU A 384 -22.42 1.82 15.69
CA LEU A 384 -23.54 1.37 16.52
C LEU A 384 -23.95 -0.09 16.24
N LEU A 385 -23.54 -0.63 15.10
CA LEU A 385 -23.78 -1.98 14.61
C LEU A 385 -22.52 -2.85 14.69
N ASN A 386 -21.58 -2.55 15.60
CA ASN A 386 -20.37 -3.33 15.78
C ASN A 386 -20.47 -4.30 16.98
N PRO A 387 -21.30 -5.36 16.94
CA PRO A 387 -21.26 -6.44 17.93
C PRO A 387 -20.06 -7.37 17.71
N ILE A 388 -19.19 -7.07 16.74
CA ILE A 388 -18.07 -7.91 16.29
C ILE A 388 -16.90 -7.89 17.30
N THR A 389 -16.91 -6.99 18.29
CA THR A 389 -15.89 -6.99 19.36
C THR A 389 -15.88 -8.29 20.19
N ASN A 390 -16.95 -9.10 20.12
CA ASN A 390 -17.07 -10.40 20.81
C ASN A 390 -17.53 -11.52 19.86
N CYS A 391 -16.95 -11.61 18.66
CA CYS A 391 -17.01 -12.88 17.92
C CYS A 391 -16.14 -13.92 18.65
N ASP A 392 -16.74 -14.65 19.60
CA ASP A 392 -16.12 -15.73 20.37
C ASP A 392 -15.28 -16.64 19.44
N GLY A 393 -13.96 -16.48 19.45
CA GLY A 393 -13.02 -17.31 18.69
C GLY A 393 -12.42 -16.71 17.42
N PHE A 394 -12.85 -15.54 16.93
CA PHE A 394 -12.17 -14.83 15.84
C PHE A 394 -11.43 -13.60 16.39
N PRO A 395 -10.09 -13.63 16.49
CA PRO A 395 -9.36 -12.48 16.99
C PRO A 395 -9.63 -11.28 16.07
N CYS A 396 -10.08 -10.17 16.66
CA CYS A 396 -10.44 -8.95 15.93
C CYS A 396 -9.28 -8.43 15.05
N SER A 397 -8.03 -8.77 15.42
CA SER A 397 -6.82 -8.53 14.62
C SER A 397 -6.85 -9.18 13.24
N PHE A 398 -7.54 -10.31 13.03
CA PHE A 398 -7.69 -10.93 11.70
C PHE A 398 -8.73 -10.25 10.81
N LEU A 399 -9.64 -9.48 11.40
CA LEU A 399 -10.60 -8.69 10.64
C LEU A 399 -10.02 -7.37 10.14
N GLY A 400 -8.78 -7.02 10.52
CA GLY A 400 -7.94 -5.97 9.93
C GLY A 400 -8.64 -4.62 9.84
N VAL A 401 -8.29 -3.70 10.74
CA VAL A 401 -8.87 -2.35 10.80
C VAL A 401 -8.64 -1.63 9.46
N ASN A 402 -9.71 -1.47 8.67
CA ASN A 402 -10.13 -0.44 7.69
C ASN A 402 -9.14 0.47 6.89
N THR A 403 -7.83 0.32 7.00
CA THR A 403 -6.84 1.05 6.18
C THR A 403 -6.93 0.67 4.69
N LEU A 404 -7.49 -0.52 4.42
CA LEU A 404 -7.65 -1.08 3.09
C LEU A 404 -8.55 -0.23 2.18
N ILE A 405 -8.19 -0.16 0.90
CA ILE A 405 -8.92 0.63 -0.10
C ILE A 405 -10.03 -0.25 -0.69
N HIS A 406 -11.28 -0.05 -0.28
CA HIS A 406 -12.42 -0.82 -0.80
C HIS A 406 -13.34 0.03 -1.68
N ARG A 407 -13.97 -0.61 -2.67
CA ARG A 407 -15.09 -0.03 -3.42
C ARG A 407 -16.37 -0.76 -3.04
N VAL A 408 -17.31 -0.04 -2.42
CA VAL A 408 -18.53 -0.62 -1.82
C VAL A 408 -19.35 -1.34 -2.88
N GLU A 409 -19.47 -0.80 -4.10
CA GLU A 409 -20.22 -1.44 -5.18
C GLU A 409 -19.61 -2.77 -5.60
N HIS A 410 -18.27 -2.86 -5.67
CA HIS A 410 -17.61 -4.12 -5.97
C HIS A 410 -17.89 -5.13 -4.87
N LEU A 411 -17.73 -4.75 -3.60
CA LEU A 411 -17.99 -5.64 -2.47
C LEU A 411 -19.44 -6.11 -2.41
N LYS A 412 -20.41 -5.24 -2.73
CA LYS A 412 -21.82 -5.61 -2.84
C LYS A 412 -22.04 -6.62 -3.98
N GLY A 413 -21.44 -6.37 -5.15
CA GLY A 413 -21.51 -7.29 -6.29
C GLY A 413 -20.91 -8.66 -5.94
N ILE A 414 -19.71 -8.68 -5.33
CA ILE A 414 -19.06 -9.90 -4.85
C ILE A 414 -19.95 -10.60 -3.81
N TRP A 415 -20.50 -9.87 -2.83
CA TRP A 415 -21.37 -10.42 -1.81
C TRP A 415 -22.57 -11.13 -2.41
N ILE A 416 -23.29 -10.47 -3.33
CA ILE A 416 -24.49 -11.03 -3.98
C ILE A 416 -24.12 -12.29 -4.76
N ALA A 417 -23.10 -12.20 -5.63
CA ALA A 417 -22.69 -13.31 -6.46
C ALA A 417 -22.21 -14.51 -5.61
N LEU A 418 -21.40 -14.26 -4.58
CA LEU A 418 -20.98 -15.30 -3.64
C LEU A 418 -22.16 -15.89 -2.87
N TRP A 419 -23.11 -15.07 -2.44
CA TRP A 419 -24.30 -15.54 -1.73
C TRP A 419 -25.14 -16.46 -2.61
N GLU A 420 -25.32 -16.14 -3.89
CA GLU A 420 -26.09 -16.98 -4.82
C GLU A 420 -25.45 -18.36 -5.00
N ILE A 421 -24.13 -18.43 -5.18
CA ILE A 421 -23.41 -19.69 -5.45
C ILE A 421 -22.99 -20.45 -4.19
N SER A 422 -23.08 -19.85 -3.00
CA SER A 422 -22.64 -20.47 -1.75
C SER A 422 -23.61 -21.54 -1.26
N LEU A 423 -23.06 -22.61 -0.67
CA LEU A 423 -23.84 -23.60 0.08
C LEU A 423 -24.55 -22.96 1.28
N ASP A 424 -25.75 -23.45 1.60
CA ASP A 424 -26.54 -22.96 2.73
C ASP A 424 -25.85 -23.13 4.07
N SER A 425 -24.97 -24.12 4.21
CA SER A 425 -24.14 -24.30 5.40
C SER A 425 -23.21 -23.10 5.67
N TYR A 426 -22.61 -22.50 4.64
CA TYR A 426 -21.76 -21.32 4.79
C TYR A 426 -22.59 -20.09 5.14
N LYS A 427 -23.72 -19.90 4.45
CA LYS A 427 -24.67 -18.81 4.73
C LYS A 427 -25.15 -18.85 6.18
N LEU A 428 -25.57 -20.04 6.63
CA LEU A 428 -26.08 -20.26 7.98
C LEU A 428 -25.02 -19.95 9.04
N LYS A 429 -23.75 -20.30 8.80
CA LYS A 429 -22.64 -19.92 9.71
C LYS A 429 -22.50 -18.40 9.84
N VAL A 430 -22.55 -17.66 8.74
CA VAL A 430 -22.45 -16.19 8.76
C VAL A 430 -23.65 -15.56 9.46
N LEU A 431 -24.86 -16.05 9.16
CA LEU A 431 -26.09 -15.61 9.82
C LEU A 431 -26.06 -15.88 11.33
N ASN A 432 -25.66 -17.08 11.74
CA ASN A 432 -25.57 -17.45 13.16
C ASN A 432 -24.47 -16.68 13.89
N SER A 433 -23.30 -16.52 13.27
CA SER A 433 -22.12 -15.92 13.91
C SER A 433 -22.21 -14.42 14.03
N ILE A 434 -22.78 -13.73 13.03
CA ILE A 434 -22.94 -12.28 13.05
C ILE A 434 -24.39 -11.90 13.18
N VAL A 435 -25.24 -12.17 12.19
CA VAL A 435 -26.54 -11.51 12.05
C VAL A 435 -27.46 -11.79 13.23
N PHE A 436 -27.65 -13.05 13.60
CA PHE A 436 -28.52 -13.40 14.73
C PHE A 436 -27.91 -12.99 16.07
N LYS A 437 -26.61 -13.19 16.29
CA LYS A 437 -25.93 -12.65 17.49
C LYS A 437 -26.12 -11.13 17.58
N SER A 438 -25.99 -10.42 16.46
CA SER A 438 -26.21 -8.97 16.34
C SER A 438 -27.64 -8.60 16.64
N ILE A 439 -28.64 -9.32 16.11
CA ILE A 439 -30.06 -9.09 16.39
C ILE A 439 -30.38 -9.32 17.87
N VAL A 440 -29.84 -10.38 18.48
CA VAL A 440 -30.03 -10.69 19.90
C VAL A 440 -29.40 -9.59 20.77
N HIS A 441 -28.16 -9.17 20.47
CA HIS A 441 -27.50 -8.08 21.19
C HIS A 441 -28.17 -6.72 20.93
N SER A 442 -28.66 -6.48 19.71
CA SER A 442 -29.29 -5.23 19.27
C SER A 442 -30.80 -5.18 19.52
N ARG A 443 -31.41 -6.12 20.25
CA ARG A 443 -32.80 -5.97 20.74
C ARG A 443 -33.01 -4.65 21.54
N ARG A 444 -31.93 -3.93 21.88
CA ARG A 444 -31.93 -2.57 22.46
C ARG A 444 -31.63 -1.41 21.49
N ARG A 445 -31.37 -1.62 20.19
CA ARG A 445 -30.99 -0.56 19.22
C ARG A 445 -31.83 -0.60 17.94
N ARG A 446 -32.65 0.44 17.72
CA ARG A 446 -33.63 0.55 16.62
C ARG A 446 -32.98 0.66 15.22
N GLU A 447 -31.79 1.26 15.14
CA GLU A 447 -31.10 1.57 13.87
C GLU A 447 -30.59 0.33 13.10
N PHE A 448 -30.17 -0.74 13.78
CA PHE A 448 -29.72 -1.99 13.12
C PHE A 448 -30.80 -2.55 12.21
N ARG A 449 -32.06 -2.55 12.67
CA ARG A 449 -33.19 -3.11 11.93
C ARG A 449 -33.53 -2.31 10.67
N THR A 450 -33.32 -0.99 10.70
CA THR A 450 -33.59 -0.13 9.55
C THR A 450 -32.54 -0.34 8.46
N ASN A 451 -31.26 -0.42 8.84
CA ASN A 451 -30.16 -0.59 7.88
C ASN A 451 -30.11 -1.99 7.28
N PHE A 452 -30.42 -3.04 8.06
CA PHE A 452 -30.45 -4.41 7.54
C PHE A 452 -31.57 -4.63 6.50
N LYS A 453 -32.69 -3.91 6.59
CA LYS A 453 -33.80 -4.02 5.63
C LYS A 453 -33.55 -3.32 4.29
N ALA A 454 -32.57 -2.42 4.23
CA ALA A 454 -32.28 -1.62 3.03
C ALA A 454 -31.31 -2.33 2.06
N ILE A 455 -30.81 -3.50 2.45
CA ILE A 455 -29.91 -4.38 1.69
C ILE A 455 -30.72 -5.61 1.33
#